data_AF-A0A9X2B8N0-F1
#
_entry.id   AF-A0A9X2B8N0-F1
#
_cell.length_a   1.000
_cell.length_b   1.000
_cell.length_c   1.000
_cell.angle_alpha   90.00
_cell.angle_beta   90.00
_cell.angle_gamma   90.00
#
_symmetry.space_group_name_H-M   'P 1'
#
loop_
_entity.id
_entity.type
_entity.pdbx_description
1 polymer ?
#
loop_
_entity_poly.entity_id
_entity_poly.type
_entity_poly.pdbx_seq_one_letter_code
_entity_poly.pdbx_strand_id
1 'polypeptide(L)'
;MTTRILLLNLLKTLAYSLVLTFIFGMAFFLIRTHGQDTGHAVPVILVGDLSLNLILFIMAIPSLFLTSPDLYRQTTRRLLLYFGGTAVFIVAALTRSNQLSSTIFYELAAVSFLLVQLFHYRALIKRYPVK
;
A
#
# COMPACT_ATOMS: atom_id res chain seq x y z
N MET A 1 1.69 22.75 3.85
CA MET A 1 1.87 21.36 4.33
C MET A 1 3.35 21.03 4.19
N THR A 2 4.03 20.49 5.20
CA THR A 2 5.49 20.28 5.14
C THR A 2 5.84 18.88 4.62
N THR A 3 6.99 18.73 3.94
CA THR A 3 7.48 17.46 3.40
C THR A 3 7.60 16.38 4.48
N ARG A 4 8.04 16.78 5.68
CA ARG A 4 8.19 15.88 6.84
C ARG A 4 6.87 15.20 7.21
N ILE A 5 5.75 15.93 7.15
CA ILE A 5 4.43 15.39 7.52
C ILE A 5 3.99 14.34 6.50
N LEU A 6 4.18 14.63 5.21
CA LEU A 6 3.88 13.69 4.13
C LEU A 6 4.74 12.42 4.21
N LEU A 7 6.04 12.59 4.43
CA LEU A 7 6.97 11.47 4.57
C LEU A 7 6.59 10.58 5.77
N LEU A 8 6.28 11.18 6.92
CA LEU A 8 5.81 10.43 8.08
C LEU A 8 4.49 9.70 7.80
N ASN A 9 3.60 10.30 6.99
CA ASN A 9 2.34 9.66 6.60
C ASN A 9 2.60 8.45 5.69
N LEU A 10 3.54 8.56 4.74
CA LEU A 10 3.95 7.44 3.89
C LEU A 10 4.62 6.32 4.69
N LEU A 11 5.53 6.66 5.62
CA LEU A 11 6.18 5.67 6.49
C LEU A 11 5.16 4.95 7.39
N LYS A 12 4.18 5.67 7.94
CA LYS A 12 3.06 5.04 8.65
C LYS A 12 2.22 4.16 7.73
N THR A 13 2.01 4.60 6.48
CA THR A 13 1.27 3.80 5.49
C THR A 13 1.98 2.48 5.25
N LEU A 14 3.29 2.52 5.00
CA LEU A 14 4.13 1.34 4.84
C LEU A 14 4.10 0.42 6.07
N ALA A 15 4.27 0.98 7.27
CA ALA A 15 4.29 0.18 8.49
C ALA A 15 2.95 -0.52 8.76
N TYR A 16 1.83 0.20 8.63
CA TYR A 16 0.51 -0.39 8.85
C TYR A 16 0.08 -1.31 7.70
N SER A 17 0.47 -1.02 6.46
CA SER A 17 0.17 -1.90 5.34
C SER A 17 0.88 -3.23 5.50
N LEU A 18 2.17 -3.24 5.87
CA LEU A 18 2.95 -4.45 6.19
C LEU A 18 2.28 -5.31 7.26
N VAL A 19 1.84 -4.70 8.37
CA VAL A 19 1.14 -5.44 9.43
C VAL A 19 -0.14 -6.06 8.89
N LEU A 20 -0.91 -5.29 8.11
CA LEU A 20 -2.20 -5.73 7.59
C LEU A 20 -2.05 -6.85 6.57
N THR A 21 -1.11 -6.74 5.63
CA THR A 21 -0.81 -7.81 4.68
C THR A 21 -0.28 -9.06 5.35
N PHE A 22 0.61 -8.93 6.34
CA PHE A 22 1.12 -10.08 7.05
C PHE A 22 -0.01 -10.85 7.74
N ILE A 23 -0.94 -10.14 8.40
CA ILE A 23 -2.13 -10.74 9.01
C ILE A 23 -2.97 -11.47 7.96
N PHE A 24 -3.26 -10.84 6.82
CA PHE A 24 -4.05 -11.49 5.76
C PHE A 24 -3.33 -12.65 5.09
N GLY A 25 -2.02 -12.54 4.86
CA GLY A 25 -1.19 -13.60 4.30
C GLY A 25 -1.13 -14.82 5.21
N MET A 26 -0.97 -14.61 6.52
CA MET A 26 -1.01 -15.67 7.51
C MET A 26 -2.39 -16.32 7.63
N ALA A 27 -3.47 -15.53 7.65
CA ALA A 27 -4.83 -16.05 7.68
C ALA A 27 -5.12 -16.90 6.43
N PHE A 28 -4.73 -16.42 5.25
CA PHE A 28 -4.87 -17.17 4.00
C PHE A 28 -4.09 -18.48 4.02
N PHE A 29 -2.85 -18.45 4.50
CA PHE A 29 -2.00 -19.64 4.60
C PHE A 29 -2.58 -20.67 5.56
N LEU A 30 -3.00 -20.27 6.77
CA LEU A 30 -3.60 -21.16 7.77
C LEU A 30 -4.87 -21.86 7.26
N ILE A 31 -5.72 -21.14 6.54
CA ILE A 31 -6.94 -21.71 5.93
C ILE A 31 -6.56 -22.75 4.86
N ARG A 32 -5.51 -22.48 4.07
CA ARG A 32 -5.14 -23.32 2.94
C ARG A 32 -4.34 -24.57 3.32
N THR A 33 -3.54 -24.52 4.38
CA THR A 33 -2.71 -25.66 4.81
C THR A 33 -3.31 -26.46 5.96
N HIS A 34 -4.51 -26.11 6.44
CA HIS A 34 -5.16 -26.76 7.57
C HIS A 34 -4.24 -26.92 8.81
N GLY A 35 -3.28 -26.01 8.99
CA GLY A 35 -2.35 -26.02 10.11
C GLY A 35 -1.10 -26.89 9.96
N GLN A 36 -0.82 -27.47 8.80
CA GLN A 36 0.44 -28.21 8.56
C GLN A 36 1.61 -27.25 8.23
N ASP A 37 2.77 -27.50 8.85
CA ASP A 37 4.08 -26.87 8.66
C ASP A 37 4.10 -25.36 8.34
N THR A 38 3.69 -24.56 9.32
CA THR A 38 3.72 -23.08 9.26
C THR A 38 5.13 -22.49 9.40
N GLY A 39 6.10 -23.23 9.93
CA GLY A 39 7.44 -22.72 10.23
C GLY A 39 8.24 -22.21 9.02
N HIS A 40 8.08 -22.84 7.85
CA HIS A 40 8.76 -22.41 6.62
C HIS A 40 7.99 -21.36 5.83
N ALA A 41 6.68 -21.21 6.06
CA ALA A 41 5.85 -20.28 5.33
C ALA A 41 6.00 -18.84 5.83
N VAL A 42 6.15 -18.65 7.14
CA VAL A 42 6.31 -17.34 7.77
C VAL A 42 7.44 -16.51 7.14
N PRO A 43 8.69 -17.00 7.02
CA PRO A 43 9.77 -16.20 6.45
C PRO A 43 9.54 -15.87 4.97
N VAL A 44 8.94 -16.79 4.19
CA VAL A 44 8.64 -16.55 2.77
C VAL A 44 7.56 -15.48 2.61
N ILE A 45 6.49 -15.55 3.41
CA ILE A 45 5.44 -14.54 3.43
C ILE A 45 6.01 -13.19 3.86
N LEU A 46 6.83 -13.16 4.91
CA LEU A 46 7.41 -11.92 5.42
C LEU A 46 8.32 -11.24 4.39
N VAL A 47 9.20 -11.99 3.72
CA VAL A 47 10.09 -11.44 2.69
C VAL A 47 9.29 -10.95 1.48
N GLY A 48 8.33 -11.76 1.00
CA GLY A 48 7.46 -11.37 -0.12
C GLY A 48 6.65 -10.12 0.21
N ASP A 49 6.08 -10.07 1.41
CA ASP A 49 5.27 -8.96 1.87
C ASP A 49 6.06 -7.66 2.00
N LEU A 50 7.26 -7.74 2.58
CA LEU A 50 8.18 -6.62 2.68
C LEU A 50 8.53 -6.06 1.30
N SER A 51 8.83 -6.96 0.35
CA SER A 51 9.21 -6.60 -1.02
C SER A 51 8.09 -5.82 -1.72
N LEU A 52 6.86 -6.34 -1.66
CA LEU A 52 5.70 -5.76 -2.35
C LEU A 52 5.31 -4.41 -1.75
N ASN A 53 5.27 -4.32 -0.42
CA ASN A 53 4.98 -3.07 0.28
C ASN A 53 6.06 -2.00 0.04
N LEU A 54 7.33 -2.39 -0.09
CA LEU A 54 8.40 -1.45 -0.42
C LEU A 54 8.23 -0.88 -1.83
N ILE A 55 7.85 -1.71 -2.81
CA ILE A 55 7.55 -1.25 -4.18
C ILE A 55 6.40 -0.24 -4.15
N LEU A 56 5.31 -0.56 -3.45
CA LEU A 56 4.16 0.33 -3.29
C LEU A 56 4.53 1.64 -2.59
N PHE A 57 5.40 1.59 -1.59
CA PHE A 57 5.94 2.78 -0.93
C PHE A 57 6.73 3.66 -1.90
N ILE A 58 7.63 3.07 -2.70
CA ILE A 58 8.40 3.81 -3.72
C ILE A 58 7.45 4.46 -4.73
N MET A 59 6.42 3.74 -5.18
CA MET A 59 5.41 4.26 -6.09
C MET A 59 4.54 5.37 -5.48
N ALA A 60 4.46 5.45 -4.15
CA ALA A 60 3.76 6.51 -3.42
C ALA A 60 4.62 7.75 -3.12
N ILE A 61 5.93 7.73 -3.39
CA ILE A 61 6.85 8.87 -3.22
C ILE A 61 6.39 10.16 -3.94
N PRO A 62 5.80 10.12 -5.15
CA PRO A 62 5.29 11.33 -5.81
C PRO A 62 4.28 12.13 -4.98
N SER A 63 3.64 11.51 -3.98
CA SER A 63 2.76 12.22 -3.05
C SER A 63 3.49 13.30 -2.23
N LEU A 64 4.83 13.24 -2.10
CA LEU A 64 5.64 14.28 -1.47
C LEU A 64 5.57 15.63 -2.20
N PHE A 65 5.25 15.64 -3.50
CA PHE A 65 5.06 16.88 -4.26
C PHE A 65 3.79 17.65 -3.87
N LEU A 66 2.90 17.06 -3.07
CA LEU A 66 1.73 17.74 -2.50
C LEU A 66 2.07 18.82 -1.45
N THR A 67 3.36 19.04 -1.18
CA THR A 67 3.84 20.22 -0.48
C THR A 67 3.55 21.51 -1.25
N SER A 68 3.51 21.46 -2.58
CA SER A 68 3.14 22.61 -3.40
C SER A 68 1.64 22.93 -3.26
N PRO A 69 1.28 24.17 -2.89
CA PRO A 69 -0.12 24.58 -2.74
C PRO A 69 -0.94 24.42 -4.03
N ASP A 70 -0.33 24.68 -5.19
CA ASP A 70 -0.98 24.60 -6.49
C ASP A 70 -1.39 23.17 -6.84
N LEU A 71 -0.53 22.20 -6.50
CA LEU A 71 -0.80 20.77 -6.67
C LEU A 71 -1.81 20.27 -5.64
N TYR A 72 -1.76 20.78 -4.41
CA TYR A 72 -2.65 20.36 -3.33
C TYR A 72 -4.10 20.81 -3.52
N ARG A 73 -4.31 22.04 -4.04
CA ARG A 73 -5.64 22.64 -4.24
C ARG A 73 -6.46 21.89 -5.28
N GLN A 74 -5.83 21.41 -6.34
CA GLN A 74 -6.50 20.69 -7.41
C GLN A 74 -6.74 19.23 -7.04
N THR A 75 -8.00 18.85 -6.85
CA THR A 75 -8.39 17.48 -6.43
C THR A 75 -7.83 16.38 -7.33
N THR A 76 -7.90 16.56 -8.65
CA THR A 76 -7.42 15.57 -9.62
C THR A 76 -5.91 15.33 -9.48
N ARG A 77 -5.11 16.39 -9.44
CA ARG A 77 -3.65 16.30 -9.26
C ARG A 77 -3.31 15.71 -7.90
N ARG A 78 -4.06 16.09 -6.86
CA ARG A 78 -3.91 15.53 -5.52
C ARG A 78 -4.12 14.03 -5.49
N LEU A 79 -5.21 13.54 -6.09
CA LEU A 79 -5.51 12.10 -6.15
C LEU A 79 -4.48 11.35 -7.00
N LEU A 80 -4.08 11.90 -8.15
CA LEU A 80 -3.09 11.27 -9.03
C LEU A 80 -1.73 11.14 -8.34
N LEU A 81 -1.23 12.19 -7.70
CA LEU A 81 0.04 12.14 -6.97
C LEU A 81 -0.03 11.24 -5.73
N TYR A 82 -1.18 11.17 -5.07
CA TYR A 82 -1.32 10.38 -3.85
C TYR A 82 -1.56 8.88 -4.12
N PHE A 83 -2.39 8.54 -5.09
CA PHE A 83 -2.83 7.16 -5.36
C PHE A 83 -2.36 6.60 -6.70
N GLY A 84 -1.81 7.41 -7.60
CA GLY A 84 -1.49 7.00 -8.97
C GLY A 84 -0.54 5.80 -9.02
N GLY A 85 0.51 5.80 -8.20
CA GLY A 85 1.43 4.67 -8.10
C GLY A 85 0.76 3.36 -7.67
N THR A 86 -0.02 3.41 -6.60
CA THR A 86 -0.80 2.26 -6.09
C THR A 86 -1.82 1.77 -7.11
N ALA A 87 -2.51 2.68 -7.80
CA ALA A 87 -3.47 2.32 -8.84
C ALA A 87 -2.80 1.62 -10.03
N VAL A 88 -1.65 2.13 -10.49
CA VAL A 88 -0.85 1.49 -11.55
C VAL A 88 -0.39 0.10 -11.11
N PHE A 89 0.05 -0.05 -9.86
CA PHE A 89 0.44 -1.35 -9.32
C PHE A 89 -0.72 -2.35 -9.31
N ILE A 90 -1.92 -1.93 -8.89
CA ILE A 90 -3.13 -2.78 -8.91
C ILE A 90 -3.43 -3.24 -10.33
N VAL A 91 -3.45 -2.32 -11.30
CA VAL A 91 -3.70 -2.67 -12.71
C VAL A 91 -2.63 -3.64 -13.23
N ALA A 92 -1.36 -3.42 -12.89
CA ALA A 92 -0.26 -4.31 -13.26
C ALA A 92 -0.40 -5.71 -12.62
N ALA A 93 -0.83 -5.78 -11.36
CA ALA A 93 -1.08 -7.04 -10.65
C ALA A 93 -2.22 -7.83 -11.30
N LEU A 94 -3.34 -7.15 -11.60
CA LEU A 94 -4.50 -7.76 -12.23
C LEU A 94 -4.23 -8.23 -13.66
N THR A 95 -3.45 -7.48 -14.44
CA THR A 95 -3.09 -7.87 -15.82
C THR A 95 -2.12 -9.05 -15.87
N ARG A 96 -1.32 -9.28 -14.82
CA ARG A 96 -0.45 -10.46 -14.69
C ARG A 96 -1.15 -11.69 -14.08
N SER A 97 -2.39 -11.57 -13.62
CA SER A 97 -3.11 -12.62 -12.87
C SER A 97 -3.30 -13.95 -13.62
N ASN A 98 -3.07 -13.99 -14.93
CA ASN A 98 -3.15 -15.22 -15.73
C ASN A 98 -1.97 -16.19 -15.52
N GLN A 99 -0.96 -15.84 -14.73
CA GLN A 99 0.19 -16.71 -14.42
C GLN A 99 0.44 -16.79 -12.90
N LEU A 100 0.19 -17.97 -12.31
CA LEU A 100 0.60 -18.48 -10.98
C LEU A 100 -0.26 -18.23 -9.72
N SER A 101 -0.21 -19.22 -8.82
CA SER A 101 -0.72 -19.25 -7.44
C SER A 101 -0.19 -18.12 -6.52
N SER A 102 0.69 -17.24 -7.00
CA SER A 102 1.27 -16.14 -6.26
C SER A 102 0.51 -14.82 -6.41
N THR A 103 -0.42 -14.70 -7.37
CA THR A 103 -1.20 -13.47 -7.63
C THR A 103 -1.94 -12.96 -6.39
N ILE A 104 -2.44 -13.88 -5.56
CA ILE A 104 -3.16 -13.55 -4.33
C ILE A 104 -2.32 -12.68 -3.39
N PHE A 105 -1.01 -12.93 -3.28
CA PHE A 105 -0.14 -12.12 -2.42
C PHE A 105 0.07 -10.70 -2.98
N TYR A 106 0.14 -10.55 -4.31
CA TYR A 106 0.19 -9.22 -4.95
C TYR A 106 -1.09 -8.44 -4.72
N GLU A 107 -2.24 -9.10 -4.86
CA GLU A 107 -3.55 -8.48 -4.63
C GLU A 107 -3.74 -8.10 -3.16
N LEU A 108 -3.38 -8.98 -2.22
CA LEU A 108 -3.43 -8.70 -0.79
C LEU A 108 -2.54 -7.50 -0.42
N ALA A 109 -1.33 -7.41 -0.99
CA ALA A 109 -0.44 -6.27 -0.81
C ALA A 109 -1.02 -4.98 -1.35
N ALA A 110 -1.52 -5.02 -2.58
CA ALA A 110 -2.08 -3.84 -3.22
C ALA A 110 -3.33 -3.32 -2.49
N VAL A 111 -4.24 -4.23 -2.10
CA VAL A 111 -5.48 -3.87 -1.38
C VAL A 111 -5.18 -3.37 0.02
N SER A 112 -4.32 -4.05 0.78
CA SER A 112 -3.94 -3.63 2.14
C SER A 112 -3.29 -2.25 2.13
N PHE A 113 -2.35 -2.03 1.21
CA PHE A 113 -1.69 -0.74 1.07
C PHE A 113 -2.70 0.35 0.67
N LEU A 114 -3.57 0.08 -0.31
CA LEU A 114 -4.60 1.03 -0.73
C LEU A 114 -5.55 1.42 0.42
N LEU A 115 -5.99 0.46 1.23
CA LEU A 115 -6.89 0.70 2.36
C LEU A 115 -6.23 1.61 3.40
N VAL A 116 -4.99 1.31 3.80
CA VAL A 116 -4.23 2.13 4.75
C VAL A 116 -3.94 3.51 4.16
N GLN A 117 -3.54 3.56 2.89
CA GLN A 117 -3.27 4.81 2.18
C GLN A 117 -4.53 5.68 2.10
N LEU A 118 -5.71 5.10 1.85
CA LEU A 118 -6.99 5.78 1.85
C LEU A 118 -7.35 6.33 3.24
N PHE A 119 -7.13 5.54 4.29
CA PHE A 119 -7.34 5.98 5.66
C PHE A 119 -6.47 7.20 5.99
N HIS A 120 -5.18 7.13 5.71
CA HIS A 120 -4.24 8.23 5.93
C HIS A 120 -4.53 9.45 5.04
N TYR A 121 -5.00 9.24 3.82
CA TYR A 121 -5.44 10.33 2.94
C TYR A 121 -6.63 11.09 3.53
N ARG A 122 -7.65 10.36 4.01
CA ARG A 122 -8.82 10.96 4.66
C ARG A 122 -8.42 11.75 5.91
N ALA A 123 -7.52 11.20 6.73
CA ALA A 123 -6.98 11.89 7.89
C ALA A 123 -6.20 13.17 7.49
N LEU A 124 -5.42 13.11 6.41
CA LEU A 124 -4.66 14.23 5.88
C LEU A 124 -5.58 15.38 5.43
N ILE A 125 -6.62 15.09 4.64
CA ILE A 125 -7.58 16.12 4.18
C ILE A 125 -8.32 16.75 5.35
N LYS A 126 -8.78 15.95 6.31
CA LYS A 126 -9.46 16.47 7.51
C LYS A 126 -8.57 17.45 8.28
N ARG A 127 -7.27 17.18 8.35
CA ARG A 127 -6.31 18.01 9.06
C ARG A 127 -5.88 19.26 8.27
N TYR A 128 -5.87 19.18 6.94
CA TYR A 128 -5.48 20.26 6.05
C TYR A 128 -6.57 20.49 4.99
N PRO A 129 -7.73 21.04 5.37
CA PRO A 129 -8.80 21.27 4.40
C PRO A 129 -8.34 22.26 3.33
N VAL A 130 -8.74 22.01 2.08
CA VAL A 130 -8.57 22.99 1.00
C VAL A 130 -9.50 24.16 1.31
N LYS A 131 -8.92 25.37 1.37
CA LYS A 131 -9.68 26.62 1.45
C LYS A 131 -10.09 27.09 0.06
#